data_AF-A0AA46I658-F1
#
_entry.id   AF-A0AA46I658-F1
#
_cell.length_a   1.000
_cell.length_b   1.000
_cell.length_c   1.000
_cell.angle_alpha   90.00
_cell.angle_beta   90.00
_cell.angle_gamma   90.00
#
_symmetry.space_group_name_H-M   'P 1'
#
loop_
_entity.id
_entity.type
_entity.pdbx_description
1 polymer ?
#
loop_
_entity_poly.entity_id
_entity_poly.type
_entity_poly.pdbx_seq_one_letter_code
_entity_poly.pdbx_strand_id
1 'polypeptide(L)'
;MNIKFLIIIITGAIINILLRAVPMLIPNIKNNKYIESFLGYVPYTALAALLIPDVFSSGKNVLSIIIALIIASIMILKKQNNLIIVFLTIFIVFLFNNYI
;
A
#
# COMPACT_ATOMS: atom_id res chain seq x y z
N MET A 1 29.07 17.61 -1.85
CA MET A 1 28.18 16.45 -2.08
C MET A 1 29.05 15.29 -2.56
N ASN A 2 29.08 14.18 -1.83
CA ASN A 2 30.03 13.09 -2.10
C ASN A 2 29.70 12.36 -3.41
N ILE A 3 30.71 12.06 -4.24
CA ILE A 3 30.56 11.32 -5.51
C ILE A 3 29.87 9.97 -5.30
N LYS A 4 30.13 9.32 -4.16
CA LYS A 4 29.46 8.07 -3.74
C LYS A 4 27.93 8.21 -3.64
N PHE A 5 27.44 9.37 -3.19
CA PHE A 5 26.01 9.63 -3.05
C PHE A 5 25.33 9.77 -4.41
N LEU A 6 26.00 10.44 -5.37
CA LEU A 6 25.53 10.57 -6.75
C LEU A 6 25.42 9.21 -7.44
N ILE A 7 26.41 8.33 -7.23
CA ILE A 7 26.42 6.97 -7.78
C ILE A 7 25.23 6.16 -7.26
N ILE A 8 24.94 6.21 -5.95
CA ILE A 8 23.80 5.48 -5.36
C ILE A 8 22.47 5.95 -5.97
N ILE A 9 22.28 7.25 -6.14
CA ILE A 9 21.04 7.80 -6.72
C ILE A 9 20.88 7.34 -8.18
N ILE A 10 21.93 7.46 -8.98
CA ILE A 10 21.90 7.07 -10.40
C ILE A 10 21.65 5.57 -10.54
N THR A 11 22.35 4.73 -9.78
CA THR A 11 22.17 3.28 -9.80
C THR A 11 20.77 2.89 -9.33
N GLY A 12 20.26 3.50 -8.26
CA GLY A 12 18.90 3.25 -7.77
C GLY A 12 17.81 3.69 -8.76
N ALA A 13 18.03 4.79 -9.47
CA ALA A 13 17.13 5.25 -10.52
C ALA A 13 17.11 4.28 -11.71
N ILE A 14 18.29 3.83 -12.17
CA ILE A 14 18.42 2.85 -13.26
C ILE A 14 17.71 1.54 -12.90
N ILE A 15 17.95 1.00 -11.71
CA ILE A 15 17.32 -0.26 -11.26
C ILE A 15 15.80 -0.13 -11.20
N ASN A 16 15.28 0.96 -10.64
CA ASN A 16 13.83 1.19 -10.55
C ASN A 16 13.18 1.33 -11.93
N ILE A 17 13.83 2.04 -12.85
CA ILE A 17 13.34 2.19 -14.23
C ILE A 17 13.36 0.83 -14.94
N LEU A 18 14.43 0.06 -14.79
CA LEU A 18 14.52 -1.29 -15.36
C LEU A 18 13.39 -2.18 -14.85
N LEU A 19 13.18 -2.24 -13.53
CA LEU A 19 12.15 -3.08 -12.90
C LEU A 19 10.73 -2.67 -13.31
N ARG A 20 10.47 -1.36 -13.48
CA ARG A 20 9.18 -0.83 -14.00
C ARG A 20 9.03 -0.99 -15.51
N ALA A 21 10.13 -1.08 -16.26
CA ALA A 21 10.11 -1.33 -17.69
C ALA A 21 9.89 -2.83 -18.00
N VAL A 22 10.24 -3.75 -17.10
CA VAL A 22 9.95 -5.19 -17.23
C VAL A 22 8.48 -5.46 -17.61
N PRO A 23 7.45 -4.97 -16.88
CA PRO A 23 6.06 -5.21 -17.25
C PRO A 23 5.65 -4.56 -18.58
N MET A 24 6.39 -3.54 -19.05
CA MET A 24 6.11 -2.82 -20.30
C MET A 24 6.79 -3.48 -21.52
N LEU A 25 7.95 -4.10 -21.30
CA LEU A 25 8.77 -4.78 -22.31
C LEU A 25 8.37 -6.24 -22.53
N ILE A 26 7.56 -6.81 -21.63
CA ILE A 26 6.95 -8.12 -21.81
C ILE A 26 5.71 -7.94 -22.70
N PRO A 27 5.76 -8.27 -24.01
CA PRO A 27 4.58 -8.21 -24.85
C PRO A 27 3.57 -9.23 -24.33
N ASN A 28 2.36 -8.75 -23.97
CA ASN A 28 1.16 -9.51 -23.64
C ASN A 28 1.38 -11.03 -23.53
N ILE A 29 1.71 -11.55 -22.34
CA ILE A 29 1.66 -13.01 -22.04
C ILE A 29 0.19 -13.50 -22.00
N LYS A 30 -0.69 -12.92 -22.81
CA LYS A 30 -2.13 -13.19 -22.90
C LYS A 30 -2.47 -14.60 -23.38
N ASN A 31 -1.47 -15.44 -23.64
CA ASN A 31 -1.69 -16.82 -24.03
C ASN A 31 -1.90 -17.74 -22.81
N ASN A 32 -1.66 -17.28 -21.58
CA ASN A 32 -1.85 -18.11 -20.39
C ASN A 32 -2.50 -17.36 -19.20
N LYS A 33 -3.73 -17.77 -18.86
CA LYS A 33 -4.56 -17.25 -17.75
C LYS A 33 -3.85 -17.30 -16.38
N TYR A 34 -2.93 -18.25 -16.17
CA TYR A 34 -2.18 -18.37 -14.92
C TYR A 34 -1.20 -17.21 -14.71
N ILE A 35 -0.48 -16.82 -15.77
CA ILE A 35 0.54 -15.77 -15.70
C ILE A 35 -0.15 -14.40 -15.58
N GLU A 36 -1.24 -14.18 -16.31
CA GLU A 36 -2.03 -12.95 -16.20
C GLU A 36 -2.62 -12.74 -14.81
N SER A 37 -3.21 -13.81 -14.23
CA SER A 37 -3.74 -13.74 -12.86
C SER A 37 -2.61 -13.49 -11.86
N PHE A 38 -1.48 -14.19 -11.98
CA PHE A 38 -0.33 -14.00 -11.11
C PHE A 38 0.19 -12.56 -11.15
N LEU A 39 0.49 -12.02 -12.34
CA LEU A 39 0.99 -10.64 -12.48
C LEU A 39 -0.06 -9.60 -12.03
N GLY A 40 -1.35 -9.89 -12.22
CA GLY A 40 -2.43 -9.04 -11.73
C GLY A 40 -2.48 -8.94 -10.21
N TYR A 41 -2.27 -10.06 -9.49
CA TYR A 41 -2.35 -10.09 -8.02
C TYR A 41 -1.05 -9.65 -7.31
N VAL A 42 0.12 -9.80 -7.93
CA VAL A 42 1.42 -9.40 -7.35
C VAL A 42 1.44 -7.94 -6.81
N PRO A 43 1.03 -6.90 -7.56
CA PRO A 43 1.09 -5.53 -7.05
C PRO A 43 0.10 -5.29 -5.90
N TYR A 44 -1.12 -5.86 -5.96
CA TYR A 44 -2.10 -5.70 -4.89
C TYR A 44 -1.69 -6.43 -3.62
N THR A 45 -1.11 -7.63 -3.74
CA THR A 45 -0.58 -8.39 -2.59
C THR A 45 0.64 -7.70 -1.98
N ALA A 46 1.53 -7.12 -2.79
CA ALA A 46 2.66 -6.32 -2.32
C ALA A 46 2.20 -5.04 -1.59
N LEU A 47 1.20 -4.33 -2.13
CA LEU A 47 0.60 -3.17 -1.45
C LEU A 47 -0.04 -3.56 -0.12
N ALA A 48 -0.80 -4.66 -0.08
CA ALA A 48 -1.39 -5.15 1.16
C ALA A 48 -0.32 -5.54 2.19
N ALA A 49 0.74 -6.25 1.76
CA ALA A 49 1.85 -6.62 2.63
C ALA A 49 2.59 -5.42 3.23
N LEU A 50 2.62 -4.28 2.51
CA LEU A 50 3.17 -3.03 3.03
C LEU A 50 2.20 -2.34 4.00
N LEU A 51 0.92 -2.26 3.65
CA LEU A 51 -0.07 -1.49 4.42
C LEU A 51 -0.42 -2.13 5.77
N ILE A 52 -0.52 -3.46 5.82
CA ILE A 52 -0.90 -4.18 7.05
C ILE A 52 0.02 -3.84 8.22
N PRO A 53 1.35 -4.02 8.16
CA PRO A 53 2.24 -3.67 9.27
C PRO A 53 2.27 -2.16 9.55
N ASP A 54 2.15 -1.31 8.51
CA ASP A 54 2.22 0.14 8.64
C ASP A 54 1.02 0.70 9.44
N VAL A 55 -0.18 0.16 9.21
CA VAL A 55 -1.38 0.52 9.98
C VAL A 55 -1.21 0.17 11.46
N PHE A 56 -0.65 -1.00 11.80
CA PHE A 56 -0.42 -1.39 13.19
C PHE A 56 0.67 -0.55 13.88
N SER A 57 1.67 -0.06 13.15
CA SER A 57 2.75 0.76 13.72
C SER A 57 2.39 2.26 13.82
N SER A 58 1.33 2.71 13.16
CA SER A 58 1.00 4.14 13.05
C SER A 58 0.39 4.77 14.32
N GLY A 59 -0.24 3.97 15.19
CA GLY A 59 -0.93 4.46 16.39
C GLY A 59 -0.23 4.08 17.70
N LYS A 60 -0.38 4.92 18.73
CA LYS A 60 0.12 4.65 20.09
C LYS A 60 -0.67 3.56 20.80
N ASN A 61 -1.98 3.47 20.51
CA ASN A 61 -2.92 2.59 21.19
C ASN A 61 -3.47 1.52 20.25
N VAL A 62 -3.08 0.27 20.49
CA VAL A 62 -3.50 -0.91 19.71
C VAL A 62 -5.03 -1.04 19.66
N LEU A 63 -5.73 -0.73 20.76
CA LEU A 63 -7.20 -0.75 20.83
C LEU A 63 -7.87 0.19 19.82
N SER A 64 -7.36 1.42 19.69
CA SER A 64 -7.90 2.41 18.74
C SER A 64 -7.71 1.95 17.29
N ILE A 65 -6.53 1.37 16.99
CA ILE A 65 -6.20 0.84 15.66
C ILE A 65 -7.14 -0.31 15.27
N ILE A 66 -7.40 -1.25 16.18
CA ILE A 66 -8.29 -2.39 15.92
C ILE A 66 -9.72 -1.90 15.65
N ILE A 67 -10.23 -0.96 16.44
CA ILE A 67 -11.57 -0.37 16.25
C ILE A 67 -11.65 0.33 14.88
N ALA A 68 -10.64 1.12 14.54
CA ALA A 68 -10.55 1.80 13.25
C ALA A 68 -10.50 0.83 12.07
N LEU A 69 -9.75 -0.28 12.19
CA LEU A 69 -9.68 -1.35 11.18
C LEU A 69 -11.04 -2.02 10.95
N ILE A 70 -11.78 -2.32 12.02
CA ILE A 70 -13.11 -2.94 11.93
C ILE A 70 -14.07 -1.99 11.20
N ILE A 71 -14.09 -0.72 11.58
CA ILE A 71 -14.98 0.28 10.97
C ILE A 71 -14.63 0.49 9.50
N ALA A 72 -13.34 0.61 9.17
CA ALA A 72 -12.88 0.71 7.79
C ALA A 72 -13.32 -0.52 6.97
N SER A 73 -13.15 -1.74 7.50
CA SER A 73 -13.58 -2.97 6.82
C SER A 73 -15.08 -2.98 6.54
N ILE A 74 -15.92 -2.55 7.48
CA ILE A 74 -17.37 -2.48 7.30
C ILE A 74 -17.73 -1.45 6.20
N MET A 75 -17.08 -0.29 6.18
CA MET A 75 -17.34 0.74 5.16
C MET A 75 -16.88 0.33 3.76
N ILE A 76 -15.74 -0.39 3.66
CA ILE A 76 -15.25 -0.95 2.39
C ILE A 76 -16.25 -1.97 1.84
N LEU A 77 -16.79 -2.85 2.69
CA LEU A 77 -17.82 -3.83 2.28
C LEU A 77 -19.11 -3.16 1.76
N LYS A 78 -19.44 -1.97 2.30
CA LYS A 78 -20.55 -1.14 1.81
C LYS A 78 -20.26 -0.40 0.49
N LYS A 79 -19.10 -0.63 -0.14
CA LYS A 79 -18.66 0.02 -1.39
C LYS A 79 -18.73 1.56 -1.33
N GLN A 80 -18.42 2.14 -0.17
CA GLN A 80 -18.39 3.59 0.00
C GLN A 80 -17.17 4.23 -0.69
N ASN A 81 -17.24 5.53 -0.92
CA ASN A 81 -16.12 6.28 -1.50
C ASN A 81 -14.91 6.25 -0.56
N ASN A 82 -13.74 5.85 -1.07
CA ASN A 82 -12.50 5.72 -0.30
C ASN A 82 -12.13 6.98 0.48
N LEU A 83 -12.41 8.17 -0.07
CA LEU A 83 -12.16 9.43 0.63
C LEU A 83 -12.94 9.52 1.95
N ILE A 84 -14.23 9.15 1.93
CA ILE A 84 -15.09 9.18 3.12
C ILE A 84 -14.58 8.19 4.17
N ILE A 85 -14.16 7.00 3.73
CA ILE A 85 -13.59 5.96 4.60
C ILE A 85 -12.35 6.47 5.31
N VAL A 86 -11.42 7.08 4.56
CA VAL A 86 -10.16 7.61 5.10
C VAL A 86 -10.44 8.73 6.11
N PHE A 87 -11.26 9.71 5.76
CA PHE A 87 -11.60 10.81 6.67
C PHE A 87 -12.26 10.31 7.96
N LEU A 88 -13.24 9.40 7.87
CA LEU A 88 -13.93 8.88 9.04
C LEU A 88 -12.97 8.09 9.94
N THR A 89 -12.11 7.26 9.36
CA THR A 89 -11.14 6.44 10.09
C THR A 89 -10.13 7.32 10.85
N ILE A 90 -9.58 8.34 10.20
CA ILE A 90 -8.67 9.31 10.85
C ILE A 90 -9.39 10.03 11.99
N PHE A 91 -10.63 10.48 11.78
CA PHE A 91 -11.41 11.18 12.79
C PHE A 91 -11.68 10.30 14.02
N ILE A 92 -12.02 9.02 13.82
CA ILE A 92 -12.23 8.05 14.90
C ILE A 92 -10.94 7.82 15.69
N VAL A 93 -9.81 7.58 15.00
CA VAL A 93 -8.52 7.37 15.68
C VAL A 93 -8.12 8.59 16.49
N PHE A 94 -8.30 9.80 15.94
CA PHE A 94 -8.02 11.04 16.64
C PHE A 94 -8.87 11.20 17.92
N LEU A 95 -10.17 10.90 17.83
CA LEU A 95 -11.08 11.00 18.96
C LEU A 95 -10.69 10.00 20.06
N PHE A 96 -10.45 8.74 19.72
CA PHE A 96 -10.03 7.72 20.69
C PHE A 96 -8.65 7.99 21.31
N ASN A 97 -7.71 8.54 20.55
CA ASN A 97 -6.39 8.88 21.06
C ASN A 97 -6.38 10.14 21.93
N ASN A 98 -7.41 10.98 21.90
CA ASN A 98 -7.51 12.17 22.75
C ASN A 98 -8.30 11.91 24.05
N TYR A 99 -9.10 10.84 24.10
CA TYR A 99 -9.87 10.43 25.29
C TYR A 99 -9.10 9.50 26.25
N ILE A 100 -7.95 8.98 25.82
CA ILE A 100 -7.02 8.11 26.57
C ILE A 100 -5.65 8.76 26.57
#